data_AF-A0A2P8B5M1-F1
#
_entry.id   AF-A0A2P8B5M1-F1
#
_cell.length_a   1.000
_cell.length_b   1.000
_cell.length_c   1.000
_cell.angle_alpha   90.00
_cell.angle_beta   90.00
_cell.angle_gamma   90.00
#
_symmetry.space_group_name_H-M   'P 1'
#
loop_
_entity.id
_entity.type
_entity.pdbx_description
1 polymer ?
#
loop_
_entity_poly.entity_id
_entity_poly.type
_entity_poly.pdbx_seq_one_letter_code
_entity_poly.pdbx_strand_id
1 'polypeptide(L)'
;MVVLPYLLSRSDVTGDPRFWGYVGSMISLKRLEDMAERLTDLDLTRLVVPNLGNWFAARSSAGLNVDSLEEGAERTSAGWRIHGRMLALAEGAWIIHLTSDRRKLSGRKESPAARWDDLAEPLGRFALNAVTLQGLIRRVRVQAERSDDVYRDVDTITSNLDDSFRVPDVEVRVPTDSTGSVITADFTRMIAEAAISAPALTLLRVAQDLLAHTRSS
;
A
#
# COMPACT_ATOMS: atom_id res chain seq x y z
N MET A 1 -6.04 26.73 1.98
CA MET A 1 -4.73 27.21 2.46
C MET A 1 -3.84 27.39 1.24
N VAL A 2 -3.40 28.61 0.95
CA VAL A 2 -2.68 28.97 -0.30
C VAL A 2 -1.16 28.77 -0.17
N VAL A 3 -0.65 28.60 1.06
CA VAL A 3 0.79 28.62 1.37
C VAL A 3 1.51 27.31 1.03
N LEU A 4 0.88 26.14 1.18
CA LEU A 4 1.57 24.86 0.99
C LEU A 4 2.13 24.67 -0.44
N PRO A 5 1.35 24.86 -1.53
CA PRO A 5 1.90 24.73 -2.89
C PRO A 5 3.07 25.68 -3.14
N TYR A 6 3.00 26.89 -2.58
CA TYR A 6 4.06 27.89 -2.70
C TYR A 6 5.35 27.48 -1.96
N LEU A 7 5.24 26.84 -0.79
CA LEU A 7 6.42 26.33 -0.09
C LEU A 7 7.07 25.16 -0.83
N LEU A 8 6.27 24.31 -1.47
CA LEU A 8 6.75 23.14 -2.20
C LEU A 8 7.39 23.47 -3.55
N SER A 9 6.96 24.55 -4.21
CA SER A 9 7.55 24.98 -5.48
C SER A 9 8.92 25.67 -5.33
N ARG A 10 9.31 25.99 -4.08
CA ARG A 10 10.53 26.72 -3.77
C ARG A 10 11.65 25.77 -3.37
N SER A 11 12.73 25.75 -4.17
CA SER A 11 13.92 24.94 -3.89
C SER A 11 14.74 25.45 -2.69
N ASP A 12 14.57 26.73 -2.32
CA ASP A 12 15.27 27.42 -1.23
C ASP A 12 14.57 27.30 0.13
N VAL A 13 13.38 26.68 0.19
CA VAL A 13 12.74 26.32 1.46
C VAL A 13 13.54 25.20 2.11
N THR A 14 13.68 25.28 3.44
CA THR A 14 14.47 24.36 4.26
C THR A 14 14.28 22.89 3.92
N GLY A 15 15.38 22.13 3.95
CA GLY A 15 15.37 20.67 3.84
C GLY A 15 15.13 19.95 5.16
N ASP A 16 14.95 20.66 6.28
CA ASP A 16 14.79 20.08 7.61
C ASP A 16 13.50 19.23 7.71
N PRO A 17 13.60 17.91 7.93
CA PRO A 17 12.43 17.03 8.08
C PRO A 17 11.51 17.43 9.23
N ARG A 18 12.02 18.10 10.27
CA ARG A 18 11.21 18.55 11.42
C ARG A 18 10.25 19.66 11.03
N PHE A 19 10.71 20.61 10.21
CA PHE A 19 9.85 21.66 9.66
C PHE A 19 8.72 21.05 8.85
N TRP A 20 9.03 20.14 7.94
CA TRP A 20 8.03 19.48 7.10
C TRP A 20 7.12 18.54 7.90
N GLY A 21 7.63 17.89 8.94
CA GLY A 21 6.84 17.15 9.93
C GLY A 21 5.81 18.04 10.61
N TYR A 22 6.20 19.23 11.07
CA TYR A 22 5.28 20.19 11.65
C TYR A 22 4.25 20.73 10.64
N VAL A 23 4.69 21.07 9.42
CA VAL A 23 3.78 21.52 8.36
C VAL A 23 2.75 20.45 8.02
N GLY A 24 3.19 19.20 7.86
CA GLY A 24 2.31 18.09 7.52
C GLY A 24 1.42 17.63 8.67
N SER A 25 1.81 17.83 9.94
CA SER A 25 0.93 17.52 11.08
C SER A 25 -0.31 18.42 11.15
N MET A 26 -0.28 19.60 10.52
CA MET A 26 -1.42 20.51 10.42
C MET A 26 -2.40 20.15 9.30
N ILE A 27 -2.11 19.11 8.50
CA ILE A 27 -2.84 18.76 7.29
C ILE A 27 -3.18 17.27 7.35
N SER A 28 -4.37 16.88 6.89
CA SER A 28 -4.75 15.48 6.74
C SER A 28 -4.55 15.00 5.29
N LEU A 29 -4.45 13.68 5.09
CA LEU A 29 -4.43 13.10 3.74
C LEU A 29 -5.64 13.54 2.91
N LYS A 30 -6.84 13.54 3.50
CA LYS A 30 -8.05 14.05 2.86
C LYS A 30 -7.88 15.49 2.37
N ARG A 31 -7.25 16.34 3.19
CA ARG A 31 -7.02 17.74 2.81
C ARG A 31 -6.03 17.89 1.66
N LEU A 32 -5.03 17.01 1.56
CA LEU A 32 -4.14 16.97 0.39
C LEU A 32 -4.90 16.57 -0.88
N GLU A 33 -5.78 15.57 -0.80
CA GLU A 33 -6.63 15.16 -1.92
C GLU A 33 -7.61 16.25 -2.35
N ASP A 34 -8.18 16.99 -1.40
CA ASP A 34 -9.04 18.15 -1.69
C ASP A 34 -8.27 19.28 -2.40
N MET A 35 -6.94 19.33 -2.23
CA MET A 35 -6.04 20.30 -2.85
C MET A 35 -5.33 19.76 -4.10
N ALA A 36 -5.70 18.56 -4.58
CA ALA A 36 -5.03 17.84 -5.65
C ALA A 36 -4.66 18.70 -6.87
N GLU A 37 -5.60 19.49 -7.38
CA GLU A 37 -5.41 20.32 -8.58
C GLU A 37 -4.26 21.33 -8.47
N ARG A 38 -3.90 21.73 -7.24
CA ARG A 38 -2.81 22.68 -6.98
C ARG A 38 -1.47 21.99 -6.67
N LEU A 39 -1.46 20.67 -6.61
CA LEU A 39 -0.33 19.85 -6.15
C LEU A 39 0.13 18.83 -7.20
N THR A 40 -0.59 18.66 -8.31
CA THR A 40 -0.33 17.66 -9.37
C THR A 40 1.12 17.65 -9.85
N ASP A 41 1.70 18.84 -10.06
CA ASP A 41 3.04 18.98 -10.67
C ASP A 41 4.15 19.22 -9.63
N LEU A 42 3.87 18.97 -8.35
CA LEU A 42 4.81 19.21 -7.26
C LEU A 42 5.34 17.91 -6.67
N ASP A 43 6.64 17.86 -6.39
CA ASP A 43 7.25 16.82 -5.56
C ASP A 43 6.86 17.04 -4.10
N LEU A 44 6.08 16.10 -3.57
CA LEU A 44 5.59 16.11 -2.19
C LEU A 44 6.50 15.35 -1.24
N THR A 45 7.62 14.79 -1.70
CA THR A 45 8.47 13.87 -0.92
C THR A 45 8.88 14.46 0.42
N ARG A 46 9.31 15.73 0.43
CA ARG A 46 9.73 16.44 1.66
C ARG A 46 8.60 16.55 2.69
N LEU A 47 7.37 16.75 2.22
CA LEU A 47 6.18 16.82 3.08
C LEU A 47 5.73 15.43 3.52
N VAL A 48 5.71 14.46 2.62
CA VAL A 48 5.03 13.19 2.84
C VAL A 48 5.85 12.26 3.72
N VAL A 49 7.15 12.09 3.42
CA VAL A 49 8.04 11.16 4.14
C VAL A 49 7.99 11.33 5.67
N PRO A 50 8.12 12.54 6.25
CA PRO A 50 8.06 12.71 7.70
C PRO A 50 6.64 12.58 8.30
N ASN A 51 5.59 12.53 7.48
CA ASN A 51 4.20 12.56 7.93
C ASN A 51 3.38 11.30 7.65
N LEU A 52 3.89 10.35 6.88
CA LEU A 52 3.18 9.11 6.53
C LEU A 52 2.68 8.32 7.75
N GLY A 53 3.42 8.34 8.86
CA GLY A 53 3.01 7.69 10.11
C GLY A 53 1.86 8.39 10.83
N ASN A 54 1.64 9.68 10.54
CA ASN A 54 0.65 10.52 11.24
C ASN A 54 -0.64 10.73 10.42
N TRP A 55 -0.57 10.53 9.11
CA TRP A 55 -1.76 10.58 8.26
C TRP A 55 -2.49 9.25 8.24
N PHE A 56 -3.80 9.31 8.11
CA PHE A 56 -4.65 8.13 8.01
C PHE A 56 -5.20 7.97 6.60
N ALA A 57 -5.09 6.75 6.08
CA ALA A 57 -5.66 6.32 4.82
C ALA A 57 -6.69 5.20 5.05
N ALA A 58 -7.64 5.07 4.14
CA ALA A 58 -8.63 4.01 4.16
C ALA A 58 -8.25 2.87 3.21
N ARG A 59 -7.66 3.20 2.06
CA ARG A 59 -7.19 2.23 1.06
C ARG A 59 -5.83 2.62 0.48
N SER A 60 -5.14 1.60 0.00
CA SER A 60 -4.03 1.70 -0.93
C SER A 60 -4.24 0.76 -2.11
N SER A 61 -3.59 1.04 -3.23
CA SER A 61 -3.54 0.12 -4.37
C SER A 61 -2.16 0.14 -5.01
N ALA A 62 -1.73 -1.00 -5.54
CA ALA A 62 -0.50 -1.09 -6.33
C ALA A 62 -0.84 -1.31 -7.82
N GLY A 63 -0.34 -0.42 -8.67
CA GLY A 63 -0.49 -0.44 -10.11
C GLY A 63 0.87 -0.51 -10.81
N LEU A 64 0.91 -1.01 -12.05
CA LEU A 64 2.10 -0.80 -12.87
C LEU A 64 2.19 0.67 -13.22
N ASN A 65 3.37 1.24 -13.09
CA ASN A 65 3.67 2.60 -13.49
C ASN A 65 3.88 2.63 -15.02
N VAL A 66 2.80 2.79 -15.78
CA VAL A 66 2.84 2.78 -17.25
C VAL A 66 3.78 3.86 -17.78
N ASP A 67 3.85 5.02 -17.11
CA ASP A 67 4.78 6.11 -17.42
C ASP A 67 6.26 5.68 -17.38
N SER A 68 6.60 4.61 -16.64
CA SER A 68 7.96 4.06 -16.58
C SER A 68 8.28 3.03 -17.66
N LEU A 69 7.28 2.61 -18.43
CA LEU A 69 7.38 1.60 -19.48
C LEU A 69 7.47 2.21 -20.89
N GLU A 70 7.23 3.52 -21.03
CA GLU A 70 7.37 4.22 -22.30
C GLU A 70 8.85 4.50 -22.62
N GLU A 71 9.32 4.03 -23.78
CA GLU A 71 10.66 4.31 -24.28
C GLU A 71 10.85 5.83 -24.47
N GLY A 72 11.72 6.43 -23.66
CA GLY A 72 12.02 7.87 -23.71
C GLY A 72 11.31 8.73 -22.67
N ALA A 73 10.43 8.16 -21.84
CA ALA A 73 9.94 8.85 -20.66
C ALA A 73 11.12 9.09 -19.70
N GLU A 74 11.30 10.35 -19.27
CA GLU A 74 12.16 10.64 -18.12
C GLU A 74 11.69 9.73 -16.99
N ARG A 75 12.55 8.78 -16.57
CA ARG A 75 12.28 7.89 -15.43
C ARG A 75 11.67 8.75 -14.35
N THR A 76 10.38 8.56 -14.07
CA THR A 76 9.67 9.39 -13.11
C THR A 76 10.48 9.29 -11.83
N SER A 77 11.10 10.39 -11.40
CA SER A 77 12.00 10.39 -10.26
C SER A 77 11.24 9.80 -9.09
N ALA A 78 11.81 8.77 -8.46
CA ALA A 78 11.17 8.11 -7.33
C ALA A 78 10.77 9.18 -6.31
N GLY A 79 9.49 9.25 -5.98
CA GLY A 79 8.96 10.41 -5.28
C GLY A 79 7.46 10.39 -5.09
N TRP A 80 7.02 11.23 -4.16
CA TRP A 80 5.63 11.40 -3.80
C TRP A 80 5.00 12.52 -4.63
N ARG A 81 3.83 12.26 -5.22
CA ARG A 81 3.10 13.21 -6.07
C ARG A 81 1.60 13.04 -5.91
N ILE A 82 0.81 13.99 -6.42
CA ILE A 82 -0.62 13.76 -6.64
C ILE A 82 -0.80 13.13 -8.02
N HIS A 83 -1.46 11.97 -8.07
CA HIS A 83 -1.84 11.30 -9.30
C HIS A 83 -3.31 10.88 -9.23
N GLY A 84 -4.12 11.23 -10.23
CA GLY A 84 -5.55 10.91 -10.23
C GLY A 84 -6.30 11.46 -9.00
N ARG A 85 -5.92 12.64 -8.49
CA ARG A 85 -6.44 13.27 -7.26
C ARG A 85 -6.16 12.49 -5.97
N MET A 86 -5.19 11.57 -5.98
CA MET A 86 -4.76 10.77 -4.83
C MET A 86 -3.27 10.97 -4.58
N LEU A 87 -2.82 10.73 -3.36
CA LEU A 87 -1.40 10.68 -3.06
C LEU A 87 -0.82 9.41 -3.69
N ALA A 88 0.29 9.54 -4.41
CA ALA A 88 0.94 8.42 -5.08
C ALA A 88 2.44 8.41 -4.82
N LEU A 89 2.99 7.22 -4.58
CA LEU A 89 4.42 6.94 -4.61
C LEU A 89 4.74 6.26 -5.94
N ALA A 90 5.66 6.84 -6.71
CA ALA A 90 6.25 6.17 -7.85
C ALA A 90 7.57 5.54 -7.44
N GLU A 91 7.69 4.22 -7.59
CA GLU A 91 8.90 3.47 -7.24
C GLU A 91 9.17 2.39 -8.28
N GLY A 92 10.16 2.64 -9.16
CA GLY A 92 10.47 1.74 -10.26
C GLY A 92 9.27 1.51 -11.18
N ALA A 93 8.95 0.25 -11.43
CA ALA A 93 7.82 -0.18 -12.27
C ALA A 93 6.45 -0.07 -11.58
N TRP A 94 6.39 0.36 -10.31
CA TRP A 94 5.16 0.42 -9.52
C TRP A 94 4.74 1.85 -9.20
N ILE A 95 3.45 2.08 -9.23
CA ILE A 95 2.81 3.26 -8.63
C ILE A 95 1.87 2.77 -7.53
N ILE A 96 2.04 3.32 -6.33
CA ILE A 96 1.20 3.00 -5.18
C ILE A 96 0.35 4.21 -4.86
N HIS A 97 -0.96 4.07 -4.95
CA HIS A 97 -1.91 5.11 -4.55
C HIS A 97 -2.34 4.93 -3.11
N LEU A 98 -2.50 6.05 -2.39
CA LEU A 98 -3.06 6.14 -1.05
C LEU A 98 -4.25 7.09 -1.09
N THR A 99 -5.34 6.68 -0.45
CA THR A 99 -6.55 7.50 -0.33
C THR A 99 -7.19 7.37 1.04
N SER A 100 -7.70 8.50 1.53
CA SER A 100 -8.58 8.59 2.70
C SER A 100 -10.02 8.19 2.37
N ASP A 101 -10.41 8.19 1.09
CA ASP A 101 -11.74 7.80 0.62
C ASP A 101 -11.70 6.48 -0.15
N ARG A 102 -12.37 5.46 0.41
CA ARG A 102 -12.48 4.12 -0.17
C ARG A 102 -13.10 4.12 -1.55
N ARG A 103 -14.02 5.04 -1.81
CA ARG A 103 -14.79 5.10 -3.06
C ARG A 103 -13.92 5.48 -4.26
N LYS A 104 -12.76 6.09 -4.03
CA LYS A 104 -11.83 6.54 -5.08
C LYS A 104 -11.01 5.41 -5.71
N LEU A 105 -10.81 4.30 -4.97
CA LEU A 105 -10.06 3.14 -5.46
C LEU A 105 -10.99 1.95 -5.69
N SER A 106 -11.24 1.65 -6.97
CA SER A 106 -12.00 0.48 -7.42
C SER A 106 -11.14 -0.78 -7.55
N GLY A 107 -9.82 -0.64 -7.73
CA GLY A 107 -8.89 -1.74 -7.92
C GLY A 107 -8.88 -2.25 -9.37
N ARG A 108 -8.05 -3.25 -9.65
CA ARG A 108 -8.05 -3.93 -10.94
C ARG A 108 -9.31 -4.79 -11.08
N LYS A 109 -9.80 -4.93 -12.31
CA LYS A 109 -10.97 -5.76 -12.58
C LYS A 109 -10.64 -7.25 -12.41
N GLU A 110 -9.49 -7.70 -12.93
CA GLU A 110 -9.08 -9.10 -12.89
C GLU A 110 -7.54 -9.23 -12.89
N SER A 111 -6.92 -9.33 -11.71
CA SER A 111 -5.53 -9.77 -11.57
C SER A 111 -5.51 -11.24 -11.15
N PRO A 112 -4.55 -12.06 -11.62
CA PRO A 112 -4.37 -13.38 -11.05
C PRO A 112 -4.10 -13.24 -9.55
N ALA A 113 -4.76 -14.09 -8.75
CA ALA A 113 -4.43 -14.24 -7.34
C ALA A 113 -2.95 -14.65 -7.18
N ALA A 114 -2.33 -14.21 -6.09
CA ALA A 114 -0.93 -14.50 -5.80
C ALA A 114 -0.72 -15.99 -5.51
N ARG A 115 0.51 -16.49 -5.60
CA ARG A 115 0.84 -17.83 -5.10
C ARG A 115 1.26 -17.75 -3.65
N TRP A 116 1.00 -18.81 -2.88
CA TRP A 116 1.50 -18.89 -1.50
C TRP A 116 3.04 -18.80 -1.47
N ASP A 117 3.72 -19.51 -2.37
CA ASP A 117 5.18 -19.52 -2.49
C ASP A 117 5.78 -18.11 -2.66
N ASP A 118 5.09 -17.23 -3.39
CA ASP A 118 5.55 -15.86 -3.64
C ASP A 118 5.29 -14.93 -2.44
N LEU A 119 4.41 -15.33 -1.52
CA LEU A 119 3.97 -14.52 -0.39
C LEU A 119 4.54 -14.97 0.95
N ALA A 120 4.97 -16.22 1.10
CA ALA A 120 5.40 -16.78 2.37
C ALA A 120 6.49 -15.95 3.05
N GLU A 121 7.53 -15.55 2.31
CA GLU A 121 8.61 -14.69 2.82
C GLU A 121 8.12 -13.26 3.13
N PRO A 122 7.48 -12.52 2.20
CA PRO A 122 6.95 -11.19 2.50
C PRO A 122 5.98 -11.16 3.69
N LEU A 123 5.12 -12.18 3.81
CA LEU A 123 4.14 -12.28 4.89
C LEU A 123 4.82 -12.40 6.26
N GLY A 124 6.01 -13.00 6.35
CA GLY A 124 6.77 -13.14 7.60
C GLY A 124 7.09 -11.82 8.31
N ARG A 125 6.94 -10.67 7.63
CA ARG A 125 7.09 -9.32 8.20
C ARG A 125 5.82 -8.81 8.91
N PHE A 126 4.72 -9.55 8.81
CA PHE A 126 3.41 -9.18 9.30
C PHE A 126 2.87 -10.21 10.29
N ALA A 127 2.04 -9.75 11.22
CA ALA A 127 1.21 -10.64 12.01
C ALA A 127 0.01 -11.06 11.16
N LEU A 128 0.01 -12.31 10.69
CA LEU A 128 -1.05 -12.87 9.87
C LEU A 128 -2.28 -13.18 10.75
N ASN A 129 -3.43 -12.65 10.35
CA ASN A 129 -4.72 -12.86 11.03
C ASN A 129 -5.57 -13.89 10.28
N ALA A 130 -5.59 -13.82 8.95
CA ALA A 130 -6.29 -14.78 8.12
C ALA A 130 -5.65 -14.87 6.74
N VAL A 131 -5.84 -16.02 6.09
CA VAL A 131 -5.49 -16.23 4.68
C VAL A 131 -6.58 -17.05 4.03
N THR A 132 -6.96 -16.63 2.82
CA THR A 132 -7.77 -17.46 1.95
C THR A 132 -6.85 -18.23 1.01
N LEU A 133 -7.00 -19.55 0.98
CA LEU A 133 -6.40 -20.43 0.00
C LEU A 133 -7.46 -20.88 -1.01
N GLN A 134 -7.15 -20.77 -2.29
CA GLN A 134 -8.00 -21.19 -3.39
C GLN A 134 -7.23 -22.21 -4.22
N GLY A 135 -7.63 -23.47 -4.12
CA GLY A 135 -7.18 -24.54 -5.01
C GLY A 135 -8.10 -24.70 -6.21
N LEU A 136 -7.87 -25.73 -7.03
CA LEU A 136 -8.68 -25.98 -8.23
C LEU A 136 -10.12 -26.36 -7.89
N ILE A 137 -10.31 -27.13 -6.81
CA ILE A 137 -11.60 -27.76 -6.46
C ILE A 137 -12.26 -27.10 -5.24
N ARG A 138 -11.48 -26.39 -4.41
CA ARG A 138 -11.96 -25.88 -3.12
C ARG A 138 -11.34 -24.54 -2.73
N ARG A 139 -12.06 -23.81 -1.89
CA ARG A 139 -11.60 -22.61 -1.21
C ARG A 139 -11.62 -22.86 0.30
N VAL A 140 -10.51 -22.57 0.98
CA VAL A 140 -10.35 -22.72 2.42
C VAL A 140 -9.92 -21.38 2.99
N ARG A 141 -10.53 -20.95 4.10
CA ARG A 141 -10.06 -19.78 4.84
C ARG A 141 -9.49 -20.26 6.16
N VAL A 142 -8.22 -19.94 6.39
CA VAL A 142 -7.52 -20.20 7.64
C VAL A 142 -7.50 -18.90 8.42
N GLN A 143 -7.94 -18.93 9.68
CA GLN A 143 -8.01 -17.76 10.53
C GLN A 143 -7.37 -18.08 11.88
N ALA A 144 -6.52 -17.17 12.35
CA ALA A 144 -5.83 -17.28 13.63
C ALA A 144 -6.75 -16.99 14.81
N GLU A 145 -6.57 -17.75 15.90
CA GLU A 145 -6.63 -17.19 17.26
C GLU A 145 -5.28 -16.54 17.64
N ARG A 146 -4.14 -17.06 17.13
CA ARG A 146 -2.78 -16.49 17.21
C ARG A 146 -2.03 -16.61 15.88
N SER A 147 -1.18 -15.62 15.54
CA SER A 147 -0.59 -15.49 14.20
C SER A 147 0.34 -16.63 13.76
N ASP A 148 1.09 -17.25 14.68
CA ASP A 148 2.00 -18.36 14.36
C ASP A 148 1.25 -19.64 13.93
N ASP A 149 -0.02 -19.77 14.33
CA ASP A 149 -0.82 -20.94 14.01
C ASP A 149 -1.24 -20.95 12.54
N VAL A 150 -1.44 -19.77 11.92
CA VAL A 150 -1.86 -19.70 10.51
C VAL A 150 -0.79 -20.23 9.57
N TYR A 151 0.49 -19.89 9.76
CA TYR A 151 1.56 -20.40 8.89
C TYR A 151 1.66 -21.92 8.96
N ARG A 152 1.64 -22.48 10.18
CA ARG A 152 1.68 -23.92 10.39
C ARG A 152 0.48 -24.63 9.75
N ASP A 153 -0.71 -24.05 9.89
CA ASP A 153 -1.94 -24.59 9.33
C ASP A 153 -1.92 -24.54 7.79
N VAL A 154 -1.43 -23.46 7.20
CA VAL A 154 -1.28 -23.33 5.74
C VAL A 154 -0.25 -24.32 5.22
N ASP A 155 0.91 -24.46 5.86
CA ASP A 155 1.93 -25.43 5.47
C ASP A 155 1.36 -26.86 5.55
N THR A 156 0.60 -27.18 6.60
CA THR A 156 -0.07 -28.47 6.75
C THR A 156 -1.11 -28.72 5.64
N ILE A 157 -1.88 -27.70 5.26
CA ILE A 157 -2.88 -27.82 4.18
C ILE A 157 -2.19 -27.98 2.82
N THR A 158 -1.18 -27.16 2.54
CA THR A 158 -0.47 -27.15 1.25
C THR A 158 0.43 -28.37 1.06
N SER A 159 0.99 -28.94 2.13
CA SER A 159 1.84 -30.14 2.05
C SER A 159 1.05 -31.44 1.89
N ASN A 160 -0.18 -31.50 2.43
CA ASN A 160 -1.00 -32.72 2.41
C ASN A 160 -1.89 -32.82 1.17
N LEU A 161 -1.99 -31.76 0.37
CA LEU A 161 -2.88 -31.67 -0.77
C LEU A 161 -2.04 -31.43 -2.02
N ASP A 162 -2.13 -32.34 -2.99
CA ASP A 162 -1.51 -32.18 -4.31
C ASP A 162 -2.34 -31.18 -5.16
N ASP A 163 -2.36 -29.91 -4.74
CA ASP A 163 -3.09 -28.82 -5.37
C ASP A 163 -2.24 -27.54 -5.37
N SER A 164 -2.33 -26.76 -6.45
CA SER A 164 -1.63 -25.48 -6.54
C SER A 164 -2.50 -24.38 -5.92
N PHE A 165 -2.19 -23.98 -4.69
CA PHE A 165 -2.97 -22.96 -4.01
C PHE A 165 -2.63 -21.55 -4.49
N ARG A 166 -3.67 -20.79 -4.79
CA ARG A 166 -3.64 -19.34 -4.99
C ARG A 166 -4.19 -18.65 -3.75
N VAL A 167 -3.71 -17.43 -3.52
CA VAL A 167 -4.07 -16.59 -2.38
C VAL A 167 -4.80 -15.36 -2.94
N PRO A 168 -6.14 -15.34 -2.97
CA PRO A 168 -6.88 -14.16 -3.40
C PRO A 168 -6.80 -13.02 -2.37
N ASP A 169 -6.77 -13.34 -1.08
CA ASP A 169 -6.72 -12.35 -0.01
C ASP A 169 -6.04 -12.85 1.28
N VAL A 170 -5.43 -11.91 2.01
CA VAL A 170 -4.92 -12.08 3.39
C VAL A 170 -5.39 -10.94 4.28
N GLU A 171 -5.51 -11.21 5.58
CA GLU A 171 -5.66 -10.20 6.62
C GLU A 171 -4.40 -10.16 7.47
N VAL A 172 -3.79 -8.98 7.58
CA VAL A 172 -2.51 -8.79 8.26
C VAL A 172 -2.56 -7.60 9.21
N ARG A 173 -1.69 -7.61 10.22
CA ARG A 173 -1.35 -6.44 11.03
C ARG A 173 0.14 -6.16 10.90
N VAL A 174 0.52 -4.89 10.86
CA VAL A 174 1.93 -4.47 10.91
C VAL A 174 2.35 -4.44 12.38
N PRO A 175 3.35 -5.23 12.82
CA PRO A 175 3.70 -5.32 14.25
C PRO A 175 4.10 -4.00 14.90
N THR A 176 4.68 -3.07 14.12
CA THR A 176 5.07 -1.73 14.61
C THR A 176 3.91 -0.74 14.66
N ASP A 177 2.71 -1.11 14.21
CA ASP A 177 1.54 -0.24 14.21
C ASP A 177 0.83 -0.31 15.55
N SER A 178 0.89 0.79 16.31
CA SER A 178 0.25 0.90 17.62
C SER A 178 -1.27 0.95 17.55
N THR A 179 -1.88 1.24 16.39
CA THR A 179 -3.34 1.22 16.26
C THR A 179 -3.90 -0.20 16.20
N GLY A 180 -3.05 -1.20 15.91
CA GLY A 180 -3.48 -2.58 15.73
C GLY A 180 -4.42 -2.78 14.54
N SER A 181 -4.41 -1.87 13.55
CA SER A 181 -5.30 -1.92 12.40
C SER A 181 -5.10 -3.21 11.59
N VAL A 182 -6.19 -3.97 11.41
CA VAL A 182 -6.22 -5.11 10.48
C VAL A 182 -6.39 -4.58 9.06
N ILE A 183 -5.48 -5.00 8.18
CA ILE A 183 -5.46 -4.65 6.77
C ILE A 183 -5.76 -5.90 5.96
N THR A 184 -6.77 -5.83 5.10
CA THR A 184 -7.04 -6.85 4.10
C THR A 184 -6.28 -6.51 2.83
N ALA A 185 -5.36 -7.37 2.38
CA ALA A 185 -4.72 -7.26 1.08
C ALA A 185 -5.42 -8.22 0.10
N ASP A 186 -6.05 -7.65 -0.93
CA ASP A 186 -6.73 -8.35 -2.01
C ASP A 186 -5.83 -8.33 -3.26
N PHE A 187 -5.29 -9.50 -3.60
CA PHE A 187 -4.36 -9.67 -4.72
C PHE A 187 -5.07 -9.70 -6.07
N THR A 188 -6.36 -10.04 -6.09
CA THR A 188 -7.15 -10.04 -7.34
C THR A 188 -7.47 -8.62 -7.81
N ARG A 189 -7.65 -7.70 -6.86
CA ARG A 189 -7.92 -6.28 -7.11
C ARG A 189 -6.69 -5.39 -6.94
N MET A 190 -5.60 -5.92 -6.40
CA MET A 190 -4.38 -5.19 -6.05
C MET A 190 -4.67 -3.99 -5.13
N ILE A 191 -5.46 -4.24 -4.08
CA ILE A 191 -5.85 -3.25 -3.07
C ILE A 191 -5.45 -3.75 -1.69
N ALA A 192 -4.98 -2.86 -0.83
CA ALA A 192 -4.97 -3.09 0.60
C ALA A 192 -5.93 -2.11 1.28
N GLU A 193 -6.79 -2.61 2.16
CA GLU A 193 -7.87 -1.86 2.79
C GLU A 193 -7.84 -2.04 4.31
N ALA A 194 -8.00 -0.93 5.03
CA ALA A 194 -8.25 -0.96 6.46
C ALA A 194 -9.76 -1.01 6.74
N ALA A 195 -10.18 -1.73 7.78
CA ALA A 195 -11.59 -1.85 8.17
C ALA A 195 -12.28 -0.51 8.48
N ILE A 196 -11.54 0.48 8.99
CA ILE A 196 -11.97 1.89 9.15
C ILE A 196 -10.95 2.81 8.48
N SER A 197 -9.77 2.92 9.07
CA SER A 197 -8.59 3.58 8.52
C SER A 197 -7.35 3.04 9.21
N ALA A 198 -6.18 3.31 8.66
CA ALA A 198 -4.89 2.99 9.26
C ALA A 198 -3.90 4.10 8.95
N PRO A 199 -2.78 4.20 9.68
CA PRO A 199 -1.68 5.05 9.28
C PRO A 199 -1.31 4.80 7.80
N ALA A 200 -1.10 5.87 7.05
CA ALA A 200 -0.79 5.79 5.62
C ALA A 200 0.50 4.98 5.40
N LEU A 201 1.45 5.06 6.33
CA LEU A 201 2.64 4.21 6.36
C LEU A 201 2.31 2.70 6.47
N THR A 202 1.32 2.32 7.29
CA THR A 202 0.89 0.92 7.43
C THR A 202 0.37 0.39 6.10
N LEU A 203 -0.55 1.12 5.47
CA LEU A 203 -1.11 0.75 4.16
C LEU A 203 -0.05 0.74 3.05
N LEU A 204 0.88 1.70 3.06
CA LEU A 204 2.00 1.75 2.14
C LEU A 204 2.88 0.49 2.24
N ARG A 205 3.25 0.09 3.47
CA ARG A 205 4.08 -1.10 3.69
C ARG A 205 3.40 -2.36 3.18
N VAL A 206 2.10 -2.52 3.44
CA VAL A 206 1.32 -3.65 2.92
C VAL A 206 1.31 -3.62 1.38
N ALA A 207 1.11 -2.45 0.77
CA ALA A 207 1.14 -2.33 -0.68
C ALA A 207 2.52 -2.64 -1.29
N GLN A 208 3.60 -2.15 -0.69
CA GLN A 208 4.98 -2.36 -1.17
C GLN A 208 5.41 -3.83 -1.03
N ASP A 209 5.17 -4.43 0.14
CA ASP A 209 5.70 -5.77 0.44
C ASP A 209 4.78 -6.87 -0.06
N LEU A 210 3.45 -6.69 0.01
CA LEU A 210 2.50 -7.73 -0.39
C LEU A 210 1.94 -7.51 -1.79
N LEU A 211 1.43 -6.32 -2.13
CA LEU A 211 0.82 -6.15 -3.46
C LEU A 211 1.87 -6.12 -4.56
N ALA A 212 3.00 -5.44 -4.34
CA ALA A 212 4.13 -5.40 -5.28
C ALA A 212 5.14 -6.56 -5.07
N HIS A 213 4.70 -7.71 -4.51
CA HIS A 213 5.54 -8.88 -4.20
C HIS A 213 6.30 -9.46 -5.39
N THR A 214 5.81 -9.28 -6.62
CA THR A 214 6.50 -9.73 -7.85
C THR A 214 7.78 -8.94 -8.18
N ARG A 215 8.22 -8.04 -7.29
CA ARG A 215 9.51 -7.34 -7.35
C ARG A 215 10.71 -8.30 -7.16
N SER A 216 10.51 -9.50 -6.63
CA SER A 216 11.59 -10.42 -6.22
C SER A 216 11.75 -11.69 -7.06
N SER A 217 11.01 -11.85 -8.17
CA SER A 217 11.16 -12.98 -9.10
C SER A 217 11.99 -12.63 -10.33
#